data_AF-A0A957U2L9-F1
#
_entry.id   AF-A0A957U2L9-F1
#
_cell.length_a   1.000
_cell.length_b   1.000
_cell.length_c   1.000
_cell.angle_alpha   90.00
_cell.angle_beta   90.00
_cell.angle_gamma   90.00
#
_symmetry.space_group_name_H-M   'P 1'
#
loop_
_entity.id
_entity.type
_entity.pdbx_description
1 polymer ?
#
loop_
_entity_poly.entity_id
_entity_poly.type
_entity_poly.pdbx_seq_one_letter_code
_entity_poly.pdbx_strand_id
1 'polypeptide(L)'
;QTAIISNALDNLTDVVTRLYPMADAFDLIVGSAYEGIMKPDPRIFTRTLERLGCRPDEAVFIDDFQHNVDGARGVGMAAIHYTPGLDVAAALATLGVVTAA
;
A
#
# COMPACT_ATOMS: atom_id res chain seq x y z
N GLN A 1 -0.73 -10.66 -4.51
CA GLN A 1 -1.59 -9.55 -4.93
C GLN A 1 -0.95 -8.25 -4.49
N THR A 2 -1.19 -7.16 -5.20
CA THR A 2 -0.60 -5.84 -4.97
C THR A 2 -1.68 -4.77 -5.02
N ALA A 3 -1.53 -3.73 -4.19
CA ALA A 3 -2.46 -2.60 -4.18
C ALA A 3 -1.71 -1.28 -4.02
N ILE A 4 -2.29 -0.21 -4.58
CA ILE A 4 -1.93 1.17 -4.26
C ILE A 4 -2.91 1.69 -3.22
N ILE A 5 -2.41 2.28 -2.13
CA ILE A 5 -3.19 3.09 -1.21
C ILE A 5 -2.60 4.50 -1.21
N SER A 6 -3.34 5.51 -1.68
CA SER A 6 -2.82 6.88 -1.78
C SER A 6 -3.81 7.91 -1.26
N ASN A 7 -3.27 8.88 -0.52
CA ASN A 7 -3.98 10.10 -0.17
C ASN A 7 -3.97 11.00 -1.40
N ALA A 8 -5.01 10.91 -2.22
CA ALA A 8 -5.06 11.49 -3.55
C ALA A 8 -6.46 12.00 -3.90
N LEU A 9 -6.53 12.79 -4.96
CA LEU A 9 -7.77 13.21 -5.60
C LEU A 9 -8.52 12.01 -6.21
N ASP A 10 -9.76 12.24 -6.61
CA ASP A 10 -10.67 11.25 -7.18
C ASP A 10 -10.22 10.70 -8.55
N ASN A 11 -9.28 11.38 -9.21
CA ASN A 11 -8.69 10.97 -10.48
C ASN A 11 -7.46 10.05 -10.35
N LEU A 12 -7.15 9.51 -9.16
CA LEU A 12 -5.97 8.67 -8.93
C LEU A 12 -5.86 7.54 -9.95
N THR A 13 -6.96 6.83 -10.22
CA THR A 13 -6.98 5.72 -11.18
C THR A 13 -6.62 6.19 -12.60
N ASP A 14 -7.16 7.32 -13.06
CA ASP A 14 -6.81 7.88 -14.37
C ASP A 14 -5.34 8.30 -14.43
N VAL A 15 -4.83 8.91 -13.36
CA VAL A 15 -3.42 9.32 -13.24
C VAL A 15 -2.51 8.11 -13.32
N VAL A 16 -2.78 7.08 -12.53
CA VAL A 16 -1.97 5.85 -12.49
C VAL A 16 -2.03 5.13 -13.84
N THR A 17 -3.22 4.97 -14.44
CA THR A 17 -3.38 4.23 -15.70
C THR A 17 -2.85 4.96 -16.93
N ARG A 18 -2.90 6.30 -16.97
CA ARG A 18 -2.49 7.06 -18.16
C ARG A 18 -1.06 7.59 -18.10
N LEU A 19 -0.59 7.98 -16.92
CA LEU A 19 0.69 8.68 -16.79
C LEU A 19 1.82 7.75 -16.35
N TYR A 20 1.50 6.65 -15.69
CA TYR A 20 2.50 5.73 -15.15
C TYR A 20 2.35 4.34 -15.78
N PRO A 21 3.38 3.78 -16.42
CA PRO A 21 3.35 2.44 -17.00
C PRO A 21 3.47 1.35 -15.91
N MET A 22 2.81 1.56 -14.77
CA MET A 22 2.85 0.68 -13.61
C MET A 22 1.45 0.26 -13.14
N ALA A 23 0.39 0.76 -13.76
CA ALA A 23 -0.98 0.40 -13.37
C ALA A 23 -1.21 -1.11 -13.40
N ASP A 24 -0.66 -1.79 -14.41
CA ASP A 24 -0.75 -3.24 -14.57
C ASP A 24 0.03 -4.03 -13.50
N ALA A 25 0.85 -3.36 -12.70
CA ALA A 25 1.55 -3.98 -11.57
C ALA A 25 0.69 -4.05 -10.30
N PHE A 26 -0.53 -3.50 -10.31
CA PHE A 26 -1.42 -3.43 -9.14
C PHE A 26 -2.80 -4.02 -9.44
N ASP A 27 -3.23 -4.96 -8.60
CA ASP A 27 -4.56 -5.58 -8.68
C ASP A 27 -5.68 -4.64 -8.19
N LEU A 28 -5.33 -3.66 -7.35
CA LEU A 28 -6.28 -2.75 -6.70
C LEU A 28 -5.70 -1.35 -6.54
N ILE A 29 -6.51 -0.33 -6.84
CA ILE A 29 -6.18 1.08 -6.59
C ILE A 29 -7.17 1.64 -5.57
N VAL A 30 -6.67 2.17 -4.46
CA VAL A 30 -7.44 2.75 -3.35
C VAL A 30 -7.03 4.21 -3.17
N GLY A 31 -7.89 5.13 -3.59
CA GLY A 31 -7.69 6.57 -3.47
C GLY A 31 -8.55 7.17 -2.35
N SER A 32 -7.96 7.98 -1.48
CA SER A 32 -8.66 8.53 -0.31
C SER A 32 -9.89 9.38 -0.64
N ALA A 33 -9.85 10.16 -1.72
CA ALA A 33 -11.00 10.98 -2.14
C ALA A 33 -12.21 10.13 -2.52
N TYR A 34 -11.98 8.97 -3.15
CA TYR A 34 -13.04 8.02 -3.49
C TYR A 34 -13.56 7.29 -2.24
N GLU A 35 -12.66 6.92 -1.34
CA GLU A 35 -13.03 6.20 -0.11
C GLU A 35 -13.70 7.07 0.96
N GLY A 36 -13.49 8.39 0.91
CA GLY A 36 -13.83 9.32 1.99
C GLY A 36 -13.00 9.11 3.26
N ILE A 37 -11.89 8.37 3.15
CA ILE A 37 -11.00 7.98 4.25
C ILE A 37 -9.57 8.07 3.73
N MET A 38 -8.66 8.64 4.52
CA MET A 38 -7.25 8.78 4.16
C MET A 38 -6.35 8.08 5.17
N LYS A 39 -5.16 7.66 4.74
CA LYS A 39 -4.10 7.25 5.67
C LYS A 39 -3.78 8.44 6.59
N PRO A 40 -3.54 8.22 7.91
CA PRO A 40 -3.32 6.94 8.57
C PRO A 40 -4.58 6.34 9.25
N ASP A 41 -5.80 6.73 8.86
CA ASP A 41 -7.03 6.16 9.45
C ASP A 41 -7.06 4.64 9.25
N PRO A 42 -7.23 3.83 10.31
CA PRO A 42 -7.14 2.37 10.24
C PRO A 42 -8.09 1.75 9.21
N ARG A 43 -9.23 2.41 8.96
CA ARG A 43 -10.27 1.92 8.04
C ARG A 43 -9.79 1.82 6.60
N ILE A 44 -8.83 2.63 6.16
CA ILE A 44 -8.33 2.55 4.78
C ILE A 44 -7.51 1.27 4.56
N PHE A 45 -6.73 0.86 5.57
CA PHE A 45 -5.94 -0.36 5.52
C PHE A 45 -6.84 -1.59 5.60
N THR A 46 -7.76 -1.63 6.57
CA THR A 46 -8.67 -2.77 6.74
C THR A 46 -9.57 -2.98 5.52
N ARG A 47 -10.12 -1.90 4.93
CA ARG A 47 -10.89 -2.00 3.68
C ARG A 47 -10.07 -2.54 2.52
N THR A 48 -8.81 -2.12 2.42
CA THR A 48 -7.93 -2.61 1.36
C THR A 48 -7.68 -4.10 1.53
N LEU A 49 -7.36 -4.55 2.75
CA LEU A 49 -7.16 -5.96 3.09
C LEU A 49 -8.43 -6.80 2.82
N GLU A 50 -9.61 -6.30 3.20
CA GLU A 50 -10.90 -6.95 2.93
C GLU A 50 -11.14 -7.15 1.43
N ARG A 51 -10.83 -6.14 0.60
CA ARG A 51 -10.96 -6.23 -0.87
C ARG A 51 -9.94 -7.16 -1.50
N LEU A 52 -8.74 -7.24 -0.94
CA LEU A 52 -7.71 -8.20 -1.37
C LEU A 52 -8.01 -9.62 -0.87
N GLY A 53 -8.79 -9.77 0.20
CA GLY A 53 -9.13 -11.05 0.80
C GLY A 53 -8.01 -11.65 1.65
N CYS A 54 -7.12 -10.83 2.22
CA CYS A 54 -6.02 -11.28 3.07
C CYS A 54 -6.09 -10.71 4.49
N ARG A 55 -5.45 -11.40 5.45
CA ARG A 55 -5.35 -10.92 6.82
C ARG A 55 -4.25 -9.84 6.95
N PRO A 56 -4.30 -8.98 7.98
CA PRO A 56 -3.26 -7.98 8.21
C PRO A 56 -1.83 -8.57 8.29
N ASP A 57 -1.68 -9.73 8.95
CA ASP A 57 -0.40 -10.42 9.14
C ASP A 57 0.16 -11.05 7.85
N GLU A 58 -0.62 -11.05 6.76
CA GLU A 58 -0.23 -11.56 5.44
C GLU A 58 0.17 -10.44 4.47
N ALA A 59 0.14 -9.18 4.91
CA ALA A 59 0.39 -8.02 4.08
C ALA A 59 1.54 -7.15 4.60
N VAL A 60 2.29 -6.58 3.65
CA VAL A 60 3.33 -5.58 3.93
C VAL A 60 2.89 -4.25 3.33
N PHE A 61 2.87 -3.19 4.14
CA PHE A 61 2.63 -1.81 3.70
C PHE A 61 3.95 -1.05 3.53
N ILE A 62 4.06 -0.23 2.49
CA ILE A 62 5.27 0.57 2.21
C ILE A 62 4.84 2.01 1.97
N ASP A 63 5.42 2.95 2.72
CA ASP A 63 5.09 4.37 2.65
C ASP A 63 6.27 5.22 3.11
N ASP A 64 6.41 6.43 2.57
CA ASP A 64 7.46 7.39 2.90
C ASP A 64 7.13 8.25 4.13
N PHE A 65 5.87 8.29 4.57
CA PHE A 65 5.46 9.00 5.76
C PHE A 65 5.35 8.06 6.96
N GLN A 66 6.18 8.31 8.00
CA GLN A 66 6.22 7.50 9.21
C GLN A 66 4.84 7.30 9.88
N HIS A 67 4.00 8.32 9.89
CA HIS A 67 2.66 8.21 10.50
C HIS A 67 1.73 7.24 9.77
N ASN A 68 1.88 7.07 8.45
CA ASN A 68 1.12 6.07 7.68
C ASN A 68 1.63 4.66 7.98
N VAL A 69 2.95 4.51 8.10
CA VAL A 69 3.60 3.26 8.49
C VAL A 69 3.12 2.82 9.87
N ASP A 70 3.06 3.75 10.82
CA ASP A 70 2.57 3.48 12.17
C ASP A 70 1.06 3.15 12.16
N GLY A 71 0.27 3.80 11.31
CA GLY A 71 -1.14 3.46 11.10
C GLY A 71 -1.34 2.03 10.59
N ALA A 72 -0.55 1.59 9.61
CA ALA A 72 -0.58 0.23 9.10
C ALA A 72 -0.16 -0.81 10.15
N ARG A 73 0.89 -0.52 10.92
CA ARG A 73 1.30 -1.36 12.07
C ARG A 73 0.20 -1.46 13.12
N GLY A 74 -0.53 -0.35 13.35
CA GLY A 74 -1.65 -0.30 14.28
C GLY A 74 -2.81 -1.24 13.94
N VAL A 75 -2.96 -1.65 12.68
CA VAL A 75 -3.96 -2.65 12.25
C VAL A 75 -3.39 -4.07 12.13
N GLY A 76 -2.13 -4.28 12.51
CA GLY A 76 -1.48 -5.60 12.50
C GLY A 76 -0.71 -5.95 11.22
N MET A 77 -0.49 -5.00 10.32
CA MET A 77 0.34 -5.21 9.13
C MET A 77 1.83 -5.11 9.46
N ALA A 78 2.64 -5.86 8.72
CA ALA A 78 4.05 -5.49 8.58
C ALA A 78 4.13 -4.18 7.79
N ALA A 79 5.06 -3.30 8.13
CA ALA A 79 5.21 -2.04 7.41
C ALA A 79 6.65 -1.54 7.34
N ILE A 80 7.04 -1.07 6.16
CA ILE A 80 8.35 -0.54 5.81
C ILE A 80 8.22 0.98 5.64
N HIS A 81 9.04 1.73 6.37
CA HIS A 81 9.22 3.15 6.12
C HIS A 81 10.22 3.35 4.98
N TYR A 82 9.73 3.78 3.83
CA TYR A 82 10.58 4.06 2.69
C TYR A 82 11.37 5.35 2.91
N THR A 83 12.67 5.27 2.72
CA THR A 83 13.57 6.43 2.68
C THR A 83 14.43 6.34 1.42
N PRO A 84 14.86 7.48 0.84
CA PRO A 84 15.73 7.46 -0.34
C PRO A 84 16.98 6.62 -0.10
N GLY A 85 17.23 5.65 -0.98
CA GLY A 85 18.36 4.72 -0.88
C GLY A 85 18.04 3.41 -0.15
N LEU A 86 16.83 3.22 0.37
CA LEU A 86 16.39 1.92 0.90
C LEU A 86 16.29 0.89 -0.23
N ASP A 87 16.93 -0.26 -0.04
CA ASP A 87 16.69 -1.45 -0.86
C ASP A 87 15.37 -2.11 -0.42
N VAL A 88 14.29 -1.75 -1.12
CA VAL A 88 12.94 -2.26 -0.85
C VAL A 88 12.85 -3.77 -1.08
N ALA A 89 13.56 -4.31 -2.08
CA ALA A 89 13.54 -5.74 -2.37
C ALA A 89 14.19 -6.54 -1.25
N ALA A 90 15.35 -6.09 -0.76
CA ALA A 90 16.00 -6.70 0.40
C ALA A 90 15.13 -6.58 1.65
N ALA A 91 14.50 -5.42 1.89
CA ALA A 91 13.61 -5.22 3.03
C ALA A 91 12.40 -6.17 2.99
N LEU A 92 11.76 -6.30 1.83
CA LEU A 92 10.67 -7.25 1.60
C LEU A 92 11.09 -8.71 1.80
N ALA A 93 12.29 -9.07 1.34
CA ALA A 93 12.83 -10.42 1.53
C ALA A 93 12.99 -10.79 3.01
N THR A 94 13.35 -9.84 3.89
CA THR A 94 13.42 -10.10 5.34
C THR A 94 12.06 -10.39 5.98
N LEU A 95 10.96 -10.01 5.30
CA LEU A 95 9.58 -10.28 5.71
C LEU A 95 8.99 -11.52 5.02
N GLY A 96 9.81 -12.28 4.28
CA GLY A 96 9.36 -13.48 3.56
C GLY A 96 8.64 -13.19 2.24
N VAL A 97 8.59 -11.94 1.80
CA VAL A 97 8.07 -11.58 0.47
C VAL A 97 9.18 -11.81 -0.55
N VAL A 98 9.10 -12.94 -1.25
CA VAL A 98 10.00 -13.29 -2.36
C VAL A 98 9.36 -12.91 -3.69
N THR A 99 10.11 -12.25 -4.56
CA THR A 99 9.68 -12.00 -5.94
C THR A 99 9.64 -13.33 -6.70
N ALA A 100 8.57 -13.58 -7.44
CA ALA A 100 8.60 -14.65 -8.44
C ALA A 100 9.70 -14.34 -9.47
N ALA A 101 10.51 -15.34 -9.78
CA ALA A 101 11.56 -15.26 -10.81
C ALA A 101 10.97 -15.16 -12.21
#